data_AF-A0A944YVW5-F1
#
_entry.id   AF-A0A944YVW5-F1
#
_cell.length_a   1.000
_cell.length_b   1.000
_cell.length_c   1.000
_cell.angle_alpha   90.00
_cell.angle_beta   90.00
_cell.angle_gamma   90.00
#
_symmetry.space_group_name_H-M   'P 1'
#
loop_
_entity.id
_entity.type
_entity.pdbx_description
1 polymer ?
#
loop_
_entity_poly.entity_id
_entity_poly.type
_entity_poly.pdbx_seq_one_letter_code
_entity_poly.pdbx_strand_id
1 'polypeptide(L)'
;MTSNLPLQPSRGIALMIGAMMIVPFMDALAKLLSSRYPVLQLVWARFFFHFLLVLPIALWRHGGGVLLAPRPVLQIGRGLCLMGATLCFFAAIRTIPLADAIALIFFDAVIIVMLSGLFLRERVPLGRWIACALGLGGVVLIVQPGFGEFQWSSLLALAAAFFFALYFLSTRLLSGNTPPLVMLAWQGVGG
;
A
#
# COMPACT_ATOMS: atom_id res chain seq x y z
N MET A 1 11.80 22.49 19.80
CA MET A 1 12.41 22.99 18.55
C MET A 1 11.65 22.42 17.36
N THR A 2 10.54 23.04 17.01
CA THR A 2 9.75 22.70 15.81
C THR A 2 10.38 23.42 14.63
N SER A 3 11.08 22.67 13.77
CA SER A 3 11.66 23.21 12.55
C SER A 3 10.54 23.68 11.61
N ASN A 4 10.33 25.00 11.53
CA ASN A 4 9.54 25.68 10.51
C ASN A 4 10.26 25.56 9.16
N LEU A 5 10.28 24.37 8.57
CA LEU A 5 10.69 24.21 7.18
C LEU A 5 9.67 24.97 6.32
N PRO A 6 10.09 25.89 5.43
CA PRO A 6 9.15 26.51 4.50
C PRO A 6 8.50 25.39 3.71
N LEU A 7 7.17 25.26 3.82
CA LEU A 7 6.39 24.31 3.05
C LEU A 7 6.53 24.71 1.58
N GLN A 8 7.50 24.14 0.88
CA GLN A 8 7.73 24.34 -0.55
C GLN A 8 6.83 23.34 -1.29
N PRO A 9 5.60 23.74 -1.69
CA PRO A 9 4.60 22.78 -2.16
C PRO A 9 5.06 22.16 -3.48
N SER A 10 5.80 22.91 -4.29
CA SER A 10 6.41 22.46 -5.55
C SER A 10 7.37 21.29 -5.37
N ARG A 11 8.23 21.31 -4.34
CA ARG A 11 9.12 20.18 -4.04
C ARG A 11 8.35 18.94 -3.60
N GLY A 12 7.31 19.13 -2.77
CA GLY A 12 6.42 18.03 -2.37
C GLY A 12 5.69 17.39 -3.56
N ILE A 13 5.17 18.22 -4.47
CA ILE A 13 4.50 17.77 -5.71
C ILE A 13 5.49 17.02 -6.60
N ALA A 14 6.69 17.55 -6.83
CA ALA A 14 7.70 16.90 -7.66
C ALA A 14 8.12 15.54 -7.09
N LEU A 15 8.31 15.44 -5.77
CA LEU A 15 8.62 14.18 -5.09
C LEU A 15 7.48 13.17 -5.21
N MET A 16 6.23 13.60 -5.08
CA MET A 16 5.06 12.74 -5.24
C MET A 16 4.93 12.22 -6.67
N ILE A 17 5.08 13.10 -7.67
CA ILE A 17 5.06 12.69 -9.09
C ILE A 17 6.14 11.64 -9.36
N GLY A 18 7.39 11.93 -8.93
CA GLY A 18 8.50 10.99 -9.09
C GLY A 18 8.25 9.64 -8.42
N ALA A 19 7.72 9.65 -7.19
CA ALA A 19 7.37 8.42 -6.48
C ALA A 19 6.25 7.63 -7.19
N MET A 20 5.20 8.31 -7.66
CA MET A 20 4.08 7.66 -8.34
C MET A 20 4.45 7.10 -9.72
N MET A 21 5.49 7.61 -10.38
CA MET A 21 6.00 7.00 -11.63
C MET A 21 6.72 5.67 -11.41
N ILE A 22 7.30 5.46 -10.23
CA ILE A 22 8.04 4.22 -9.90
C ILE A 22 7.06 3.05 -9.69
N VAL A 23 5.85 3.33 -9.18
CA VAL A 23 4.87 2.29 -8.81
C VAL A 23 4.43 1.45 -10.02
N PRO A 24 3.97 2.01 -11.16
CA PRO A 24 3.62 1.23 -12.33
C PRO A 24 4.78 0.41 -12.91
N PHE A 25 6.01 0.96 -12.85
CA PHE A 25 7.19 0.26 -13.33
C PHE A 25 7.49 -0.98 -12.48
N MET A 26 7.35 -0.85 -11.16
CA MET A 26 7.44 -1.95 -10.21
C MET A 26 6.36 -3.02 -10.46
N ASP A 27 5.11 -2.62 -10.69
CA ASP A 27 4.00 -3.55 -10.94
C ASP A 27 4.15 -4.28 -12.28
N ALA A 28 4.64 -3.59 -13.32
CA ALA A 28 4.95 -4.21 -14.61
C ALA A 28 6.08 -5.25 -14.49
N LEU A 29 7.14 -4.93 -13.75
CA LEU A 29 8.22 -5.88 -13.46
C LEU A 29 7.70 -7.07 -12.64
N ALA A 30 6.87 -6.84 -11.63
CA ALA A 30 6.27 -7.89 -10.82
C ALA A 30 5.40 -8.83 -11.68
N LYS A 31 4.56 -8.29 -12.57
CA LYS A 31 3.77 -9.08 -13.53
C LYS A 31 4.68 -9.94 -14.42
N LEU A 32 5.74 -9.35 -14.98
CA LEU A 32 6.69 -10.07 -15.82
C LEU A 32 7.37 -11.22 -15.06
N LEU A 33 7.84 -10.97 -13.85
CA LEU A 33 8.52 -11.97 -13.01
C LEU A 33 7.54 -13.05 -12.50
N SER A 34 6.28 -12.71 -12.22
CA SER A 34 5.25 -13.65 -11.74
C SER A 34 4.91 -14.76 -12.73
N SER A 35 5.23 -14.55 -14.01
CA SER A 35 5.09 -15.57 -15.05
C SER A 35 6.17 -16.66 -14.96
N ARG A 36 7.34 -16.34 -14.40
CA ARG A 36 8.53 -17.22 -14.36
C ARG A 36 8.85 -17.74 -12.97
N TYR A 37 8.53 -16.98 -11.93
CA TYR A 37 8.85 -17.32 -10.54
C TYR A 37 7.59 -17.51 -9.71
N PRO A 38 7.60 -18.42 -8.71
CA PRO A 38 6.52 -18.52 -7.73
C PRO A 38 6.28 -17.19 -7.01
N VAL A 39 5.02 -16.82 -6.84
CA VAL A 39 4.61 -15.57 -6.17
C VAL A 39 5.25 -15.44 -4.78
N LEU A 40 5.30 -16.55 -4.03
CA LEU A 40 5.91 -16.57 -2.69
C LEU A 40 7.39 -16.17 -2.71
N GLN A 41 8.14 -16.60 -3.73
CA GLN A 41 9.56 -16.25 -3.87
C GLN A 41 9.74 -14.76 -4.19
N LEU A 42 8.86 -14.18 -5.00
CA LEU A 42 8.89 -12.76 -5.32
C LEU A 42 8.56 -11.88 -4.12
N VAL A 43 7.52 -12.27 -3.36
CA VAL A 43 7.15 -11.57 -2.13
C VAL A 43 8.26 -11.70 -1.09
N TRP A 44 8.80 -12.90 -0.89
CA TRP A 44 9.93 -13.11 0.02
C TRP A 44 11.13 -12.24 -0.37
N ALA A 45 11.52 -12.22 -1.63
CA ALA A 45 12.63 -11.40 -2.10
C ALA A 45 12.35 -9.90 -1.86
N ARG A 46 11.12 -9.44 -2.15
CA ARG A 46 10.71 -8.05 -1.91
C ARG A 46 10.90 -7.64 -0.46
N PHE A 47 10.38 -8.43 0.49
CA PHE A 47 10.48 -8.10 1.92
C PHE A 47 11.90 -8.32 2.45
N PHE A 48 12.61 -9.35 1.99
CA PHE A 48 14.00 -9.62 2.36
C PHE A 48 14.93 -8.48 1.96
N PHE A 49 14.92 -8.04 0.70
CA PHE A 49 15.76 -6.92 0.24
C PHE A 49 15.32 -5.59 0.86
N HIS A 50 14.02 -5.37 1.05
CA HIS A 50 13.51 -4.20 1.76
C HIS A 50 14.07 -4.15 3.19
N PHE A 51 13.97 -5.25 3.93
CA PHE A 51 14.49 -5.35 5.29
C PHE A 51 16.02 -5.16 5.32
N LEU A 52 16.75 -5.84 4.44
CA LEU A 52 18.21 -5.79 4.36
C LEU A 52 18.73 -4.38 4.05
N LEU A 53 18.04 -3.61 3.20
CA LEU A 53 18.45 -2.26 2.85
C LEU A 53 17.99 -1.21 3.86
N VAL A 54 16.75 -1.32 4.35
CA VAL A 54 16.16 -0.29 5.21
C VAL A 54 16.65 -0.40 6.65
N LEU A 55 16.84 -1.62 7.18
CA LEU A 55 17.22 -1.81 8.58
C LEU A 55 18.58 -1.17 8.92
N PRO A 56 19.68 -1.38 8.15
CA PRO A 56 20.97 -0.77 8.46
C PRO A 56 20.92 0.77 8.41
N ILE A 57 20.20 1.31 7.43
CA ILE A 57 20.03 2.77 7.28
C ILE A 57 19.23 3.34 8.46
N ALA A 58 18.17 2.64 8.88
CA ALA A 58 17.38 3.03 10.03
C ALA A 58 18.19 2.98 11.33
N LEU A 59 18.95 1.91 11.56
CA LEU A 59 19.83 1.75 12.72
C LEU A 59 20.94 2.81 12.75
N TRP A 60 21.51 3.14 11.59
CA TRP A 60 22.53 4.19 11.50
C TRP A 60 21.98 5.59 11.83
N ARG A 61 20.77 5.91 11.37
CA ARG A 61 20.14 7.23 11.61
C ARG A 61 19.48 7.40 12.98
N HIS A 62 18.90 6.35 13.54
CA HIS A 62 18.04 6.42 14.73
C HIS A 62 18.51 5.51 15.87
N GLY A 63 19.60 4.76 15.70
CA GLY A 63 20.16 3.87 16.72
C GLY A 63 19.21 2.75 17.14
N GLY A 64 19.38 2.25 18.37
CA GLY A 64 18.50 1.24 18.97
C GLY A 64 17.05 1.71 19.19
N GLY A 65 16.79 3.02 19.12
CA GLY A 65 15.44 3.60 19.23
C GLY A 65 14.50 3.16 18.10
N VAL A 66 15.05 2.66 16.97
CA VAL A 66 14.26 2.00 15.92
C VAL A 66 13.48 0.81 16.47
N LEU A 67 14.06 0.04 17.40
CA LEU A 67 13.45 -1.17 17.98
C LEU A 67 12.41 -0.86 19.07
N LEU A 68 12.31 0.40 19.51
CA LEU A 68 11.34 0.85 20.52
C LEU A 68 10.16 1.62 19.90
N ALA A 69 9.80 1.33 18.65
CA ALA A 69 8.72 2.06 17.98
C ALA A 69 7.41 1.99 18.80
N PRO A 70 6.69 3.12 18.95
CA PRO A 70 5.44 3.13 19.67
C PRO A 70 4.42 2.22 18.98
N ARG A 71 3.73 1.38 19.78
CA ARG A 71 2.70 0.41 19.32
C ARG A 71 3.26 -0.67 18.36
N PRO A 72 4.19 -1.53 18.82
CA PRO A 72 4.82 -2.56 17.98
C PRO A 72 3.82 -3.54 17.37
N VAL A 73 2.73 -3.87 18.08
CA VAL A 73 1.65 -4.74 17.56
C VAL A 73 0.99 -4.15 16.31
N LEU A 74 0.75 -2.84 16.30
CA LEU A 74 0.13 -2.16 15.15
C LEU A 74 1.12 -2.06 13.98
N GLN A 75 2.42 -1.91 14.25
CA GLN A 75 3.47 -1.91 13.24
C GLN A 75 3.61 -3.29 12.58
N ILE A 76 3.62 -4.37 13.37
CA ILE A 76 3.67 -5.75 12.86
C ILE A 76 2.40 -6.06 12.07
N GLY A 77 1.21 -5.74 12.62
CA GLY A 77 -0.06 -5.93 11.92
C GLY A 77 -0.11 -5.18 10.58
N ARG A 78 0.45 -3.97 10.52
CA ARG A 78 0.61 -3.19 9.28
C ARG A 78 1.54 -3.89 8.28
N GLY A 79 2.66 -4.45 8.73
CA GLY A 79 3.56 -5.27 7.90
C GLY A 79 2.85 -6.49 7.31
N LEU A 80 2.16 -7.26 8.16
CA LEU A 80 1.38 -8.44 7.77
C LEU A 80 0.26 -8.10 6.78
N CYS A 81 -0.44 -6.98 6.98
CA CYS A 81 -1.45 -6.52 6.02
C CYS A 81 -0.82 -6.23 4.65
N LEU A 82 0.34 -5.55 4.62
CA LEU A 82 1.01 -5.30 3.34
C LEU A 82 1.51 -6.60 2.69
N MET A 83 2.03 -7.55 3.48
CA MET A 83 2.45 -8.87 2.99
C MET A 83 1.26 -9.62 2.37
N GLY A 84 0.13 -9.69 3.09
CA GLY A 84 -1.11 -10.28 2.60
C GLY A 84 -1.62 -9.60 1.33
N ALA A 85 -1.64 -8.26 1.30
CA ALA A 85 -2.01 -7.49 0.12
C ALA A 85 -1.13 -7.83 -1.09
N THR A 86 0.19 -7.89 -0.89
CA THR A 86 1.14 -8.18 -1.97
C THR A 86 0.99 -9.61 -2.48
N LEU A 87 0.83 -10.59 -1.58
CA LEU A 87 0.59 -11.99 -1.95
C LEU A 87 -0.69 -12.14 -2.78
N CYS A 88 -1.81 -11.58 -2.29
CA CYS A 88 -3.09 -11.62 -2.97
C CYS A 88 -3.04 -10.90 -4.32
N PHE A 89 -2.39 -9.74 -4.40
CA PHE A 89 -2.25 -8.99 -5.64
C PHE A 89 -1.41 -9.74 -6.65
N PHE A 90 -0.21 -10.22 -6.28
CA PHE A 90 0.69 -10.96 -7.17
C PHE A 90 0.07 -12.28 -7.65
N ALA A 91 -0.71 -12.93 -6.79
CA ALA A 91 -1.50 -14.10 -7.18
C ALA A 91 -2.60 -13.75 -8.18
N ALA A 92 -3.31 -12.63 -8.00
CA ALA A 92 -4.35 -12.17 -8.92
C ALA A 92 -3.74 -11.80 -10.29
N ILE A 93 -2.73 -10.94 -10.31
CA ILE A 93 -2.06 -10.55 -11.55
C ILE A 93 -1.33 -11.71 -12.22
N ARG A 94 -1.22 -12.90 -11.64
CA ARG A 94 -0.71 -14.06 -12.38
C ARG A 94 -1.70 -14.52 -13.45
N THR A 95 -3.01 -14.45 -13.18
CA THR A 95 -4.05 -15.01 -14.04
C THR A 95 -4.90 -13.96 -14.74
N ILE A 96 -5.16 -12.81 -14.10
CA ILE A 96 -5.94 -11.72 -14.70
C ILE A 96 -5.02 -10.63 -15.28
N PRO A 97 -5.51 -9.84 -16.26
CA PRO A 97 -4.83 -8.65 -16.74
C PRO A 97 -4.47 -7.69 -15.59
N LEU A 98 -3.32 -7.00 -15.73
CA LEU A 98 -2.86 -6.04 -14.72
C LEU A 98 -3.89 -4.91 -14.52
N ALA A 99 -4.49 -4.43 -15.62
CA ALA A 99 -5.50 -3.39 -15.59
C ALA A 99 -6.72 -3.79 -14.73
N ASP A 100 -7.26 -5.00 -14.93
CA ASP A 100 -8.39 -5.52 -14.16
C ASP A 100 -8.05 -5.66 -12.67
N ALA A 101 -6.84 -6.13 -12.35
CA ALA A 101 -6.40 -6.27 -10.98
C ALA A 101 -6.28 -4.91 -10.27
N ILE A 102 -5.70 -3.92 -10.94
CA ILE A 102 -5.61 -2.54 -10.43
C ILE A 102 -7.01 -1.98 -10.25
N ALA A 103 -7.93 -2.24 -11.19
CA ALA A 103 -9.31 -1.78 -11.11
C ALA A 103 -10.03 -2.27 -9.86
N LEU A 104 -9.86 -3.55 -9.54
CA LEU A 104 -10.40 -4.16 -8.33
C LEU A 104 -9.71 -3.64 -7.07
N ILE A 105 -8.40 -3.37 -7.13
CA ILE A 105 -7.67 -2.77 -6.00
C ILE A 105 -8.16 -1.38 -5.66
N PHE A 106 -8.55 -0.55 -6.64
CA PHE A 106 -9.12 0.78 -6.39
C PHE A 106 -10.37 0.78 -5.49
N PHE A 107 -10.98 -0.38 -5.26
CA PHE A 107 -12.02 -0.55 -4.25
C PHE A 107 -11.51 -0.30 -2.82
N ASP A 108 -10.20 -0.38 -2.59
CA ASP A 108 -9.53 -0.01 -1.35
C ASP A 108 -9.89 1.42 -0.89
N ALA A 109 -10.07 2.36 -1.83
CA ALA A 109 -10.45 3.73 -1.57
C ALA A 109 -11.85 3.85 -0.94
N VAL A 110 -12.77 2.94 -1.26
CA VAL A 110 -14.09 2.88 -0.59
C VAL A 110 -13.96 2.23 0.78
N ILE A 111 -13.25 1.11 0.85
CA ILE A 111 -13.03 0.36 2.09
C ILE A 111 -12.36 1.25 3.15
N ILE A 112 -11.30 1.98 2.78
CA ILE A 112 -10.59 2.87 3.71
C ILE A 112 -11.49 4.01 4.22
N VAL A 113 -12.38 4.55 3.38
CA VAL A 113 -13.31 5.61 3.79
C VAL A 113 -14.35 5.06 4.76
N MET A 114 -14.90 3.87 4.49
CA MET A 114 -15.81 3.17 5.40
C MET A 114 -15.13 2.87 6.75
N LEU A 115 -13.94 2.25 6.72
CA LEU A 115 -13.21 1.91 7.93
C LEU A 115 -12.74 3.15 8.69
N SER A 116 -12.38 4.23 7.99
CA SER A 116 -12.02 5.49 8.64
C SER A 116 -13.17 6.03 9.47
N GLY A 117 -14.40 6.02 8.95
CA GLY A 117 -15.58 6.42 9.73
C GLY A 117 -15.81 5.54 10.97
N LEU A 118 -15.61 4.23 10.84
CA LEU A 118 -15.81 3.28 11.94
C LEU A 118 -14.73 3.37 13.03
N PHE A 119 -13.43 3.39 12.64
CA PHE A 119 -12.31 3.35 13.57
C PHE A 119 -11.94 4.71 14.15
N LEU A 120 -12.01 5.79 13.37
CA LEU A 120 -11.67 7.13 13.86
C LEU A 120 -12.87 7.81 14.54
N ARG A 121 -14.07 7.22 14.48
CA ARG A 121 -15.34 7.79 15.00
C ARG A 121 -15.63 9.20 14.49
N GLU A 122 -15.04 9.58 13.36
CA GLU A 122 -15.27 10.86 12.70
C GLU A 122 -16.36 10.72 11.65
N ARG A 123 -17.24 11.73 11.53
CA ARG A 123 -18.19 11.79 10.42
C ARG A 123 -17.43 12.01 9.13
N VAL A 124 -17.52 11.05 8.21
CA VAL A 124 -16.96 11.18 6.87
C VAL A 124 -17.81 12.19 6.08
N PRO A 125 -17.25 13.34 5.65
CA PRO A 125 -18.00 14.31 4.85
C PRO A 125 -18.35 13.72 3.48
N LEU A 126 -19.49 14.13 2.93
CA LEU A 126 -20.01 13.65 1.64
C LEU A 126 -19.00 13.82 0.50
N GLY A 127 -18.15 14.85 0.55
CA GLY A 127 -17.09 15.08 -0.43
C GLY A 127 -16.09 13.91 -0.57
N ARG A 128 -15.81 13.17 0.51
CA ARG A 128 -14.93 11.97 0.42
C ARG A 128 -15.61 10.83 -0.32
N TRP A 129 -16.91 10.63 -0.10
CA TRP A 129 -17.70 9.63 -0.82
C TRP A 129 -17.79 9.95 -2.31
N ILE A 130 -18.00 11.22 -2.66
CA ILE A 130 -18.01 11.68 -4.06
C ILE A 130 -16.64 11.45 -4.70
N ALA A 131 -15.54 11.80 -4.01
CA ALA A 131 -14.20 11.56 -4.52
C ALA A 131 -13.93 10.06 -4.78
N CYS A 132 -14.38 9.17 -3.89
CA CYS A 132 -14.29 7.71 -4.12
C CYS A 132 -15.12 7.27 -5.32
N ALA A 133 -16.36 7.76 -5.45
CA ALA A 133 -17.23 7.43 -6.58
C ALA A 133 -16.63 7.90 -7.93
N LEU A 134 -16.06 9.11 -7.96
CA LEU A 134 -15.38 9.64 -9.14
C LEU A 134 -14.10 8.85 -9.46
N GLY A 135 -13.31 8.49 -8.44
CA GLY A 135 -12.11 7.67 -8.59
C GLY A 135 -12.43 6.29 -9.18
N LEU A 136 -13.42 5.60 -8.62
CA LEU A 136 -13.91 4.33 -9.16
C LEU A 136 -14.47 4.47 -10.57
N GLY A 137 -15.23 5.54 -10.84
CA GLY A 137 -15.77 5.82 -12.18
C GLY A 137 -14.66 6.00 -13.22
N GLY A 138 -13.61 6.75 -12.90
CA GLY A 138 -12.45 6.94 -13.78
C GLY A 138 -11.71 5.63 -14.08
N VAL A 139 -11.58 4.75 -13.09
CA VAL A 139 -10.95 3.44 -13.23
C VAL A 139 -11.76 2.53 -14.14
N VAL A 140 -13.08 2.46 -13.97
CA VAL A 140 -13.97 1.68 -14.85
C VAL A 140 -13.89 2.19 -16.29
N LEU A 141 -13.78 3.51 -16.49
CA LEU A 141 -13.65 4.12 -17.81
C LEU A 141 -12.34 3.71 -18.50
N ILE A 142 -11.22 3.67 -17.76
CA ILE A 142 -9.91 3.29 -18.29
C ILE A 142 -9.81 1.79 -18.56
N VAL A 143 -10.26 0.97 -17.61
CA VAL A 143 -10.08 -0.49 -17.65
C VAL A 143 -11.07 -1.13 -18.61
N GLN A 144 -12.23 -0.48 -18.82
CA GLN A 144 -13.30 -0.92 -19.69
C GLN A 144 -13.54 -2.43 -19.58
N PRO A 145 -13.91 -2.91 -18.37
CA PRO A 145 -13.93 -4.33 -18.06
C PRO A 145 -14.80 -5.06 -19.10
N GLY A 146 -14.18 -5.97 -19.86
CA GLY A 146 -14.92 -6.85 -20.76
C GLY A 146 -15.80 -7.79 -19.95
N PHE A 147 -16.90 -8.27 -20.54
CA PHE A 147 -17.75 -9.33 -19.96
C PHE A 147 -17.06 -10.72 -19.98
N GLY A 148 -15.75 -10.77 -19.69
CA GLY A 148 -15.03 -12.02 -19.50
C GLY A 148 -15.51 -12.74 -18.24
N GLU A 149 -15.52 -14.06 -18.28
CA GLU A 149 -15.95 -14.91 -17.17
C GLU A 149 -15.27 -14.47 -15.86
N PHE A 150 -16.08 -14.22 -14.83
CA PHE A 150 -15.61 -13.87 -13.50
C PHE A 150 -14.67 -14.96 -12.98
N GLN A 151 -13.37 -14.66 -12.95
CA GLN A 151 -12.37 -15.61 -12.49
C GLN A 151 -12.26 -15.56 -10.96
N TRP A 152 -11.99 -16.72 -10.34
CA TRP A 152 -11.73 -16.82 -8.91
C TRP A 152 -10.65 -15.84 -8.42
N SER A 153 -9.68 -15.52 -9.28
CA SER A 153 -8.61 -14.56 -8.99
C SER A 153 -9.07 -13.12 -8.79
N SER A 154 -10.26 -12.75 -9.26
CA SER A 154 -10.85 -11.43 -8.97
C SER A 154 -11.12 -11.27 -7.47
N LEU A 155 -11.44 -12.35 -6.76
CA LEU A 155 -11.60 -12.35 -5.30
C LEU A 155 -10.26 -12.11 -4.60
N LEU A 156 -9.14 -12.58 -5.18
CA LEU A 156 -7.80 -12.31 -4.65
C LEU A 156 -7.45 -10.82 -4.79
N ALA A 157 -7.80 -10.18 -5.91
CA ALA A 157 -7.60 -8.74 -6.06
C ALA A 157 -8.46 -7.92 -5.07
N LEU A 158 -9.70 -8.33 -4.82
CA LEU A 158 -10.56 -7.72 -3.80
C LEU A 158 -10.01 -7.93 -2.37
N ALA A 159 -9.50 -9.13 -2.08
CA ALA A 159 -8.82 -9.39 -0.80
C ALA A 159 -7.58 -8.50 -0.65
N ALA A 160 -6.81 -8.29 -1.73
CA ALA A 160 -5.70 -7.35 -1.73
C ALA A 160 -6.16 -5.92 -1.44
N ALA A 161 -7.26 -5.47 -2.06
CA ALA A 161 -7.86 -4.15 -1.80
C ALA A 161 -8.20 -3.95 -0.31
N PHE A 162 -8.79 -4.98 0.31
CA PHE A 162 -9.10 -4.96 1.74
C PHE A 162 -7.85 -4.85 2.62
N PHE A 163 -6.83 -5.67 2.35
CA PHE A 163 -5.57 -5.61 3.08
C PHE A 163 -4.82 -4.28 2.89
N PHE A 164 -4.84 -3.72 1.66
CA PHE A 164 -4.29 -2.39 1.39
C PHE A 164 -5.02 -1.30 2.18
N ALA A 165 -6.35 -1.35 2.24
CA ALA A 165 -7.12 -0.40 3.04
C ALA A 165 -6.79 -0.47 4.53
N LEU A 166 -6.64 -1.68 5.09
CA LEU A 166 -6.18 -1.88 6.48
C LEU A 166 -4.75 -1.35 6.69
N TYR A 167 -3.85 -1.58 5.73
CA TYR A 167 -2.49 -1.06 5.75
C TYR A 167 -2.47 0.48 5.76
N PHE A 168 -3.24 1.11 4.88
CA PHE A 168 -3.33 2.57 4.81
C PHE A 168 -3.98 3.16 6.05
N LEU A 169 -5.04 2.55 6.59
CA LEU A 169 -5.65 2.95 7.85
C LEU A 169 -4.67 2.88 9.01
N SER A 170 -3.94 1.76 9.14
CA SER A 170 -2.91 1.58 10.17
C SER A 170 -1.81 2.62 10.04
N THR A 171 -1.38 2.91 8.81
CA THR A 171 -0.39 3.95 8.52
C THR A 171 -0.89 5.33 8.96
N ARG A 172 -2.16 5.65 8.70
CA ARG A 172 -2.79 6.91 9.12
C ARG A 172 -2.88 7.04 10.64
N LEU A 173 -3.16 5.94 11.36
CA LEU A 173 -3.19 5.92 12.83
C LEU A 173 -1.80 6.09 13.47
N LEU A 174 -0.74 5.74 12.74
CA LEU A 174 0.66 5.87 13.17
C LEU A 174 1.32 7.19 12.71
N SER A 175 0.81 7.77 11.62
CA SER A 175 1.34 9.02 11.04
C SER A 175 1.18 10.16 12.05
N GLY A 176 2.29 10.68 12.55
CA GLY A 176 2.34 11.72 13.58
C GLY A 176 3.23 11.36 14.78
N ASN A 177 3.30 10.08 15.15
CA ASN A 177 4.01 9.63 16.36
C ASN A 177 5.32 8.90 16.08
N THR A 178 5.55 8.44 14.84
CA THR A 178 6.73 7.64 14.48
C THR A 178 7.41 8.20 13.23
N PRO A 179 8.75 8.33 13.20
CA PRO A 179 9.47 8.72 12.00
C PRO A 179 9.20 7.77 10.82
N PRO A 180 9.03 8.25 9.58
CA PRO A 180 8.76 7.41 8.42
C PRO A 180 9.79 6.29 8.21
N LEU A 181 11.08 6.57 8.46
CA LEU A 181 12.15 5.58 8.33
C LEU A 181 12.01 4.42 9.32
N VAL A 182 11.56 4.70 10.55
CA VAL A 182 11.28 3.67 11.57
C VAL A 182 10.06 2.85 11.16
N MET A 183 9.01 3.48 10.62
CA MET A 183 7.85 2.77 10.08
C MET A 183 8.20 1.86 8.91
N LEU A 184 9.14 2.26 8.05
CA LEU A 184 9.64 1.43 6.95
C LEU A 184 10.49 0.26 7.44
N ALA A 185 11.31 0.46 8.48
CA ALA A 185 12.10 -0.63 9.06
C ALA A 185 11.20 -1.72 9.69
N TRP A 186 10.21 -1.32 10.47
CA TRP A 186 9.24 -2.25 11.07
C TRP A 186 8.38 -2.98 10.04
N GLN A 187 8.17 -2.38 8.89
CA GLN A 187 7.48 -3.04 7.79
C GLN A 187 8.23 -4.26 7.26
N GLY A 188 9.56 -4.25 7.26
CA GLY A 188 10.36 -5.42 6.92
C GLY A 188 10.46 -6.46 8.04
N VAL A 189 10.15 -6.10 9.29
CA VAL A 189 10.10 -7.04 10.43
C VAL A 189 8.78 -7.81 10.46
N GLY A 190 7.68 -7.13 10.15
CA GLY A 190 6.35 -7.72 10.21
C GLY A 190 5.87 -8.40 8.92
N GLY A 191 6.58 -8.25 7.81
CA GLY A 191 6.22 -8.81 6.49
C GLY A 191 7.27 -9.74 5.94
#